data_AF-A0A1T5EN39-F1
#
_entry.id   AF-A0A1T5EN39-F1
#
_cell.length_a   1.000
_cell.length_b   1.000
_cell.length_c   1.000
_cell.angle_alpha   90.00
_cell.angle_beta   90.00
_cell.angle_gamma   90.00
#
_symmetry.space_group_name_H-M   'P 1'
#
loop_
_entity.id
_entity.type
_entity.pdbx_description
1 polymer ?
#
loop_
_entity_poly.entity_id
_entity_poly.type
_entity_poly.pdbx_seq_one_letter_code
_entity_poly.pdbx_strand_id
1 'polypeptide(L)' 'MQRSSTFDPTTWLARWKAAGGAWVNTSLILPPPHRRELERMIDDLAPHEIRAVAQHLGVAVEPVE' A
#
# COMPACT_ATOMS: atom_id res chain seq x y z
N MET A 1 -9.05 -5.27 25.27
CA MET A 1 -8.10 -6.07 24.46
C MET A 1 -7.79 -5.26 23.20
N GLN A 2 -6.68 -4.52 23.19
CA GLN A 2 -6.26 -3.77 22.00
C GLN A 2 -5.78 -4.80 20.98
N ARG A 3 -6.56 -5.04 19.91
CA ARG A 3 -6.06 -5.80 18.76
C ARG A 3 -5.08 -4.89 18.06
N SER A 4 -3.81 -4.98 18.43
CA SER A 4 -2.71 -4.56 17.57
C SER A 4 -2.76 -5.44 16.33
N SER A 5 -3.67 -5.14 15.39
CA SER A 5 -3.61 -5.73 14.07
C SER A 5 -2.31 -5.24 13.46
N THR A 6 -1.26 -6.05 13.58
CA THR A 6 0.02 -5.82 12.93
C THR A 6 -0.26 -5.77 11.44
N PHE A 7 -0.27 -4.57 10.87
CA PHE A 7 -0.42 -4.38 9.45
C PHE A 7 0.71 -5.12 8.73
N ASP A 8 0.35 -6.04 7.83
CA ASP A 8 1.32 -6.81 7.04
C ASP A 8 1.34 -6.27 5.59
N PRO A 9 2.41 -5.56 5.19
CA PRO A 9 2.49 -4.95 3.87
C PRO A 9 2.52 -5.99 2.75
N THR A 10 3.04 -7.20 3.01
CA THR A 10 3.08 -8.31 2.06
C THR A 10 1.65 -8.76 1.68
N THR A 11 0.81 -8.97 2.68
CA THR A 11 -0.60 -9.36 2.50
C THR A 11 -1.39 -8.27 1.82
N TRP A 12 -1.13 -7.00 2.16
CA TRP A 12 -1.78 -5.88 1.49
C TRP A 12 -1.39 -5.79 0.00
N LEU A 13 -0.10 -5.95 -0.33
CA LEU A 13 0.37 -5.96 -1.73
C LEU A 13 -0.18 -7.16 -2.53
N ALA A 14 -0.36 -8.31 -1.88
CA ALA A 14 -1.03 -9.45 -2.51
C ALA A 14 -2.49 -9.12 -2.85
N ARG A 15 -3.22 -8.43 -1.97
CA ARG A 15 -4.58 -7.94 -2.22
C ARG A 15 -4.60 -6.88 -3.33
N TRP A 16 -3.63 -5.95 -3.31
CA TRP A 16 -3.46 -4.94 -4.35
C TRP A 16 -3.30 -5.57 -5.74
N LYS A 17 -2.46 -6.62 -5.85
CA LYS A 17 -2.30 -7.39 -7.09
C LYS A 17 -3.59 -8.08 -7.52
N ALA A 18 -4.30 -8.67 -6.56
CA ALA A 18 -5.56 -9.39 -6.82
C ALA A 18 -6.68 -8.45 -7.30
N ALA A 19 -6.70 -7.20 -6.82
CA ALA A 19 -7.61 -6.15 -7.26
C ALA A 19 -7.25 -5.55 -8.64
N GLY A 20 -6.21 -6.08 -9.31
CA GLY A 20 -5.77 -5.61 -10.63
C GLY A 20 -4.77 -4.45 -10.56
N GLY A 21 -4.24 -4.12 -9.38
CA GLY A 21 -3.13 -3.20 -9.22
C GLY A 21 -1.79 -3.84 -9.58
N ALA A 22 -0.80 -3.00 -9.87
CA ALA A 22 0.59 -3.45 -10.02
C ALA A 22 1.51 -2.51 -9.22
N TRP A 23 2.78 -2.87 -9.09
CA TRP A 23 3.81 -1.97 -8.59
C TRP A 23 5.09 -2.19 -9.39
N VAL A 24 5.86 -1.12 -9.55
CA VAL A 24 7.17 -1.15 -10.20
C VAL A 24 8.12 -0.32 -9.36
N ASN A 25 9.25 -0.91 -8.98
CA ASN A 25 10.20 -0.33 -8.03
C ASN A 25 9.47 0.09 -6.74
N THR A 26 9.25 1.38 -6.59
CA THR A 26 8.71 2.06 -5.41
C THR A 26 7.31 2.65 -5.64
N SER A 27 6.73 2.47 -6.83
CA SER A 27 5.47 3.11 -7.23
C SER A 27 4.34 2.11 -7.42
N LEU A 28 3.19 2.42 -6.82
CA LEU A 28 1.93 1.72 -7.09
C LEU A 28 1.35 2.20 -8.41
N ILE A 29 0.91 1.26 -9.23
CA ILE A 29 0.29 1.49 -10.53
C ILE A 29 -1.21 1.24 -10.41
N LEU A 30 -2.00 2.20 -10.87
CA LEU A 30 -3.46 2.16 -10.87
C LEU A 30 -3.99 2.04 -12.30
N PRO A 31 -4.20 0.81 -12.82
CA PRO A 31 -4.77 0.64 -14.14
C PRO A 31 -6.19 1.25 -14.23
N PRO A 32 -6.54 1.93 -15.34
CA PRO A 32 -7.85 2.53 -15.52
C PRO A 32 -9.08 1.65 -15.20
N PRO A 33 -9.13 0.35 -15.56
CA PRO A 33 -10.31 -0.47 -15.29
C PRO A 33 -10.57 -0.76 -13.81
N HIS A 34 -9.54 -0.66 -12.95
CA HIS A 34 -9.62 -0.99 -11.51
C HIS A 34 -9.39 0.22 -10.61
N ARG A 35 -9.18 1.40 -11.20
CA ARG A 35 -8.74 2.61 -10.50
C ARG A 35 -9.58 2.94 -9.26
N ARG A 36 -10.91 2.90 -9.35
CA ARG A 36 -11.80 3.24 -8.22
C ARG A 36 -11.66 2.30 -7.03
N GLU A 37 -11.39 1.03 -7.28
CA GLU A 37 -11.19 0.03 -6.23
C GLU A 37 -9.82 0.21 -5.57
N LEU A 38 -8.80 0.42 -6.39
CA LEU A 38 -7.43 0.67 -5.94
C LEU A 38 -7.29 1.99 -5.16
N GLU A 39 -7.98 3.05 -5.57
CA GLU A 39 -8.04 4.33 -4.83
C GLU A 39 -8.61 4.11 -3.42
N ARG A 40 -9.72 3.37 -3.29
CA ARG A 40 -10.29 3.03 -1.97
C ARG A 40 -9.31 2.23 -1.10
N MET A 41 -8.58 1.29 -1.69
CA MET A 41 -7.58 0.51 -0.94
C MET A 41 -6.43 1.38 -0.40
N ILE A 42 -6.12 2.50 -1.06
CA ILE A 42 -5.14 3.48 -0.57
C ILE A 42 -5.79 4.37 0.50
N ASP A 43 -7.01 4.85 0.28
CA ASP A 43 -7.74 5.69 1.23
C ASP A 43 -7.99 4.99 2.58
N ASP A 44 -8.12 3.66 2.57
CA ASP A 44 -8.29 2.84 3.78
C ASP A 44 -6.99 2.71 4.61
N LEU A 45 -5.81 3.07 4.06
CA LEU A 45 -4.54 2.97 4.78
C LEU A 45 -4.33 4.14 5.74
N ALA A 46 -3.98 3.83 6.98
CA ALA A 46 -3.47 4.81 7.92
C ALA A 46 -2.05 5.26 7.55
N PRO A 47 -1.60 6.45 7.98
CA PRO A 47 -0.28 6.99 7.63
C PRO A 47 0.90 6.07 7.97
N HIS A 48 0.80 5.28 9.05
CA HIS A 48 1.84 4.33 9.44
C HIS A 48 1.84 3.07 8.56
N GLU A 49 0.69 2.68 8.02
CA GLU A 49 0.55 1.55 7.11
C GLU A 49 1.08 1.89 5.71
N ILE A 50 0.80 3.12 5.23
CA ILE A 50 1.43 3.67 4.02
C ILE A 50 2.95 3.61 4.15
N ARG A 51 3.49 4.02 5.30
CA ARG A 51 4.93 3.99 5.56
C ARG A 51 5.47 2.55 5.57
N ALA A 52 4.72 1.59 6.12
CA ALA A 52 5.09 0.17 6.11
C ALA A 52 5.09 -0.43 4.70
N VAL A 53 4.10 -0.10 3.85
CA VAL A 53 4.09 -0.50 2.42
C VAL A 53 5.27 0.12 1.69
N ALA A 54 5.54 1.41 1.91
CA ALA A 54 6.65 2.12 1.28
C ALA A 54 8.00 1.49 1.67
N GLN A 55 8.23 1.21 2.95
CA GLN A 55 9.42 0.50 3.43
C GLN A 55 9.55 -0.89 2.81
N HIS A 56 8.45 -1.64 2.69
CA HIS A 56 8.45 -2.97 2.08
C HIS A 56 8.79 -2.92 0.58
N LEU A 57 8.34 -1.89 -0.14
CA LEU A 57 8.68 -1.64 -1.55
C LEU A 57 10.09 -1.05 -1.73
N GLY A 58 10.86 -0.87 -0.65
CA GLY A 58 12.20 -0.29 -0.70
C GLY A 58 12.22 1.21 -0.99
N VAL A 59 11.10 1.90 -0.78
CA VAL A 59 11.05 3.36 -0.85
C VAL A 59 11.69 3.91 0.42
N ALA A 60 12.85 4.56 0.28
CA ALA A 60 13.37 5.40 1.35
C ALA A 60 12.37 6.56 1.52
N VAL A 61 11.58 6.54 2.59
CA VAL A 61 10.82 7.70 3.01
C VAL A 61 11.83 8.66 3.61
N GLU A 62 12.49 9.47 2.78
CA GLU A 62 13.35 10.52 3.30
C GLU A 62 12.49 11.43 4.18
N PRO A 63 12.90 11.71 5.43
CA PRO A 63 12.20 12.69 6.24
C PRO A 63 12.31 14.02 5.50
N VAL A 64 11.16 14.56 5.08
CA VAL A 64 11.09 15.95 4.65
C VAL A 64 11.34 16.78 5.92
N GLU A 65 12.54 17.34 6.04
CA GLU A 65 12.88 18.38 7.02
C GLU A 65 12.07 19.67 6.79
#